data_AF-A0A7S3HTV5-F1
#
_entry.id   AF-A0A7S3HTV5-F1
#
_cell.length_a   1.000
_cell.length_b   1.000
_cell.length_c   1.000
_cell.angle_alpha   90.00
_cell.angle_beta   90.00
_cell.angle_gamma   90.00
#
_symmetry.space_group_name_H-M   'P 1'
#
loop_
_entity.id
_entity.type
_entity.pdbx_description
1 polymer ?
#
loop_
_entity_poly.entity_id
_entity_poly.type
_entity_poly.pdbx_seq_one_letter_code
_entity_poly.pdbx_strand_id
1 'polypeptide(L)'
;QALEALTGSAPPAPAVNPMALSGELALEELVAATPDVTVKFETMLTYSFKLGDAASACDSAMIIAGPAISKLVADGKANAKEEYCKILLELLETSGGMSASGEYEVLENTAQLLVMEKARTQSEL
;
A
#
# COMPACT_ATOMS: atom_id res chain seq x y z
N GLN A 1 21.54 3.84 12.98
CA GLN A 1 22.88 3.29 13.27
C GLN A 1 23.83 3.28 12.05
N ALA A 2 23.43 2.82 10.85
CA ALA A 2 24.36 2.81 9.69
C ALA A 2 24.66 4.20 9.06
N LEU A 3 23.70 5.14 9.06
CA LEU A 3 23.89 6.47 8.46
C LEU A 3 24.61 7.49 9.37
N GLU A 4 24.45 7.40 10.70
CA GLU A 4 25.10 8.31 11.65
C GLU A 4 26.63 8.24 11.61
N ALA A 5 27.17 7.08 11.22
CA ALA A 5 28.61 6.88 11.06
C ALA A 5 29.20 7.65 9.85
N LEU A 6 28.38 8.12 8.91
CA LEU A 6 28.82 8.79 7.69
C LEU A 6 28.70 10.32 7.74
N THR A 7 27.80 10.85 8.58
CA THR A 7 27.45 12.29 8.58
C THR A 7 27.78 13.02 9.88
N GLY A 8 28.15 12.32 10.96
CA GLY A 8 28.52 12.94 12.25
C GLY A 8 27.35 13.59 13.01
N SER A 9 26.17 13.62 12.42
CA SER A 9 24.91 14.03 13.03
C SER A 9 23.78 13.15 12.51
N ALA A 10 22.78 12.90 13.36
CA ALA A 10 21.56 12.24 12.92
C ALA A 10 20.97 13.01 11.71
N PRO A 11 20.49 12.30 10.67
CA PRO A 11 19.77 12.95 9.58
C PRO A 11 18.63 13.79 10.19
N PRO A 12 18.35 14.99 9.67
CA PRO A 12 17.16 15.71 10.08
C PRO A 12 15.96 14.78 9.88
N ALA A 13 15.08 14.73 10.88
CA ALA A 13 13.87 13.93 10.78
C ALA A 13 13.12 14.34 9.51
N PRO A 14 12.58 13.38 8.74
CA PRO A 14 11.76 13.73 7.59
C PRO A 14 10.62 14.64 8.05
N ALA A 15 10.31 15.67 7.25
CA ALA A 15 9.28 16.66 7.57
C ALA A 15 7.90 16.02 7.79
N VAL A 16 7.69 14.84 7.21
CA VAL A 16 6.53 13.98 7.43
C VAL A 16 7.05 12.61 7.88
N ASN A 17 6.58 12.13 9.03
CA ASN A 17 6.82 10.76 9.46
C ASN A 17 5.80 9.85 8.75
N PRO A 18 6.19 9.04 7.76
CA PRO A 18 5.26 8.18 7.05
C PRO A 18 4.59 7.14 7.96
N MET A 19 5.18 6.80 9.12
CA MET A 19 4.52 5.93 10.10
C MET A 19 3.39 6.62 10.85
N ALA A 20 3.38 7.96 10.93
CA ALA A 20 2.27 8.70 11.54
C ALA A 20 0.99 8.59 10.71
N LEU A 21 1.09 8.30 9.40
CA LEU A 21 -0.04 8.09 8.49
C LEU A 21 -0.81 6.79 8.72
N SER A 22 -0.36 5.94 9.66
CA SER A 22 -1.02 4.66 9.97
C SER A 22 -2.11 4.76 11.03
N GLY A 23 -2.30 5.93 11.64
CA GLY A 23 -3.36 6.19 12.62
C GLY A 23 -4.73 6.42 11.97
N GLU A 24 -5.79 6.10 12.70
CA GLU A 24 -7.16 6.48 12.33
C GLU A 24 -7.24 8.02 12.27
N LEU A 25 -7.69 8.57 11.14
CA LEU A 25 -7.73 10.02 10.85
C LEU A 25 -6.37 10.72 10.62
N ALA A 26 -5.28 9.99 10.44
CA ALA A 26 -3.95 10.59 10.33
C ALA A 26 -3.79 11.54 9.12
N LEU A 27 -4.55 11.33 8.05
CA LEU A 27 -4.51 12.18 6.86
C LEU A 27 -5.29 13.48 7.08
N GLU A 28 -6.43 13.39 7.76
CA GLU A 28 -7.28 14.49 8.17
C GLU A 28 -6.57 15.41 9.17
N GLU A 29 -5.80 14.84 10.11
CA GLU A 29 -4.94 15.60 11.01
C GLU A 29 -3.83 16.35 10.26
N LEU A 30 -3.23 15.70 9.24
CA LEU A 30 -2.20 16.33 8.42
C LEU A 30 -2.77 17.48 7.59
N VAL A 31 -3.98 17.32 7.07
CA VAL A 31 -4.71 18.37 6.35
C VAL A 31 -5.07 19.52 7.27
N ALA A 32 -5.59 19.24 8.47
CA ALA A 32 -5.91 20.26 9.47
C ALA A 32 -4.67 21.03 9.96
N ALA A 33 -3.52 20.37 10.02
CA ALA A 33 -2.25 20.97 10.39
C ALA A 33 -1.58 21.76 9.26
N THR A 34 -2.08 21.67 8.02
CA THR A 34 -1.53 22.39 6.87
C THR A 34 -2.35 23.67 6.62
N PRO A 35 -1.88 24.85 7.06
CA PRO A 35 -2.55 26.10 6.72
C PRO A 35 -2.63 26.23 5.19
N ASP A 36 -3.76 26.74 4.70
CA ASP A 36 -4.06 26.98 3.28
C ASP A 36 -4.43 25.75 2.44
N VAL A 37 -4.62 24.56 3.01
CA VAL A 37 -5.16 23.40 2.31
C VAL A 37 -6.60 23.14 2.72
N THR A 38 -7.51 23.08 1.74
CA THR A 38 -8.91 22.71 1.97
C THR A 38 -9.28 21.47 1.19
N VAL A 39 -9.97 20.52 1.84
CA VAL A 39 -10.59 19.39 1.16
C VAL A 39 -11.77 19.92 0.35
N LYS A 40 -11.72 19.74 -0.97
CA LYS A 40 -12.79 20.16 -1.89
C LYS A 40 -13.76 19.04 -2.21
N PHE A 41 -13.26 17.80 -2.18
CA PHE A 41 -14.03 16.65 -2.57
C PHE A 41 -13.48 15.41 -1.87
N GLU A 42 -14.41 14.59 -1.38
CA GLU A 42 -14.14 13.30 -0.76
C GLU A 42 -15.08 12.28 -1.38
N THR A 43 -14.54 11.17 -1.88
CA THR A 43 -15.34 10.06 -2.38
C THR A 43 -14.67 8.73 -2.11
N MET A 44 -15.48 7.70 -1.91
CA MET A 44 -15.01 6.32 -1.98
C MET A 44 -14.98 5.91 -3.46
N LEU A 45 -13.85 5.37 -3.90
CA LEU A 45 -13.67 4.79 -5.23
C LEU A 45 -13.54 3.28 -5.09
N THR A 46 -14.31 2.56 -5.89
CA THR A 46 -14.17 1.13 -6.09
C THR A 46 -13.45 0.88 -7.41
N TYR A 47 -12.37 0.11 -7.40
CA TYR A 47 -11.58 -0.18 -8.60
C TYR A 47 -11.00 -1.60 -8.54
N SER A 48 -10.72 -2.17 -9.71
CA SER A 48 -9.97 -3.42 -9.81
C SER A 48 -8.48 -3.13 -9.63
N PHE A 49 -7.85 -3.74 -8.62
CA PHE A 49 -6.41 -3.61 -8.40
C PHE A 49 -5.68 -4.73 -9.14
N LYS A 50 -4.94 -4.38 -10.19
CA LYS A 50 -4.20 -5.33 -11.00
C LYS A 50 -2.98 -5.87 -10.24
N LEU A 51 -2.90 -7.20 -10.18
CA LEU A 51 -1.76 -7.93 -9.62
C LEU A 51 -0.78 -8.41 -10.69
N GLY A 52 -1.21 -8.45 -11.96
CA GLY A 52 -0.37 -8.85 -13.09
C GLY A 52 -0.48 -10.35 -13.36
N ASP A 53 0.61 -10.98 -13.79
CA ASP A 53 0.65 -12.42 -14.01
C ASP A 53 0.66 -13.22 -12.69
N ALA A 54 0.60 -14.55 -12.80
CA ALA A 54 0.59 -15.45 -11.63
C ALA A 54 1.81 -15.24 -10.70
N ALA A 55 2.98 -14.97 -11.28
CA ALA A 55 4.20 -14.73 -10.51
C ALA A 55 4.10 -13.41 -9.73
N SER A 56 3.69 -12.34 -10.42
CA SER A 56 3.51 -11.00 -9.85
C SER A 56 2.44 -10.98 -8.76
N ALA A 57 1.34 -11.73 -8.95
CA ALA A 57 0.30 -11.88 -7.95
C ALA A 57 0.80 -12.59 -6.70
N CYS A 58 1.55 -13.68 -6.85
CA CYS A 58 2.10 -14.36 -5.68
C CYS A 58 3.17 -13.50 -4.98
N ASP A 59 4.07 -12.85 -5.73
CA ASP A 59 5.11 -11.99 -5.15
C ASP A 59 4.49 -10.81 -4.39
N SER A 60 3.42 -10.20 -4.91
CA SER A 60 2.68 -9.14 -4.23
C SER A 60 2.09 -9.62 -2.90
N ALA A 61 1.48 -10.80 -2.89
CA ALA A 61 0.91 -11.37 -1.67
C ALA A 61 1.98 -11.78 -0.64
N MET A 62 3.17 -12.19 -1.11
CA MET A 62 4.31 -12.54 -0.27
C MET A 62 4.89 -11.33 0.49
N ILE A 63 4.62 -10.09 0.07
CA ILE A 63 5.00 -8.90 0.86
C ILE A 63 4.33 -8.92 2.24
N ILE A 64 3.06 -9.35 2.28
CA ILE A 64 2.25 -9.37 3.50
C ILE A 64 2.38 -10.71 4.22
N ALA A 65 2.22 -11.81 3.48
CA ALA A 65 2.21 -13.16 4.05
C ALA A 65 3.61 -13.77 4.26
N GLY A 66 4.65 -13.18 3.65
CA GLY A 66 6.01 -13.71 3.62
C GLY A 66 6.61 -14.04 4.99
N PRO A 67 6.50 -13.18 6.02
CA PRO A 67 6.99 -13.50 7.35
C PRO A 67 6.33 -14.74 7.97
N ALA A 68 5.01 -14.88 7.79
CA ALA A 68 4.26 -16.04 8.31
C ALA A 68 4.61 -17.33 7.55
N ILE A 69 4.73 -17.25 6.21
CA ILE A 69 5.12 -18.37 5.37
C ILE A 69 6.56 -18.81 5.67
N SER A 70 7.47 -17.85 5.87
CA SER A 70 8.87 -18.15 6.23
C SER A 70 8.96 -18.90 7.56
N LYS A 71 8.11 -18.56 8.53
CA LYS A 71 8.00 -19.30 9.79
C LYS A 71 7.51 -20.74 9.56
N LEU A 72 6.49 -20.95 8.72
CA LEU A 72 6.01 -22.29 8.37
C LEU A 72 7.10 -23.15 7.70
N VAL A 73 7.91 -22.54 6.83
CA VAL A 73 9.06 -23.21 6.21
C VAL A 73 10.10 -23.60 7.25
N ALA A 74 10.43 -22.69 8.18
CA ALA A 74 11.35 -22.98 9.28
C ALA A 74 10.83 -24.08 10.22
N ASP A 75 9.51 -24.17 10.39
CA ASP A 75 8.82 -25.20 11.18
C ASP A 75 8.67 -26.54 10.42
N GLY A 76 9.31 -26.68 9.25
CA GLY A 76 9.38 -27.93 8.48
C GLY A 76 8.39 -28.06 7.33
N LYS A 77 7.56 -27.04 7.05
CA LYS A 77 6.68 -27.02 5.87
C LYS A 77 7.38 -26.38 4.66
N ALA A 78 8.31 -27.10 4.06
CA ALA A 78 9.13 -26.61 2.96
C ALA A 78 8.34 -26.06 1.76
N ASN A 79 7.16 -26.62 1.47
CA ASN A 79 6.34 -26.26 0.30
C ASN A 79 5.29 -25.17 0.61
N ALA A 80 5.33 -24.55 1.80
CA ALA A 80 4.29 -23.61 2.23
C ALA A 80 4.12 -22.41 1.27
N LYS A 81 5.21 -21.96 0.62
CA LYS A 81 5.15 -20.88 -0.37
C LYS A 81 4.37 -21.30 -1.62
N GLU A 82 4.68 -22.47 -2.17
CA GLU A 82 4.04 -22.98 -3.40
C GLU A 82 2.55 -23.29 -3.16
N GLU A 83 2.24 -23.91 -2.02
CA GLU A 83 0.84 -24.16 -1.61
C GLU A 83 0.08 -22.84 -1.44
N TYR A 84 0.68 -21.83 -0.82
CA TYR A 84 0.07 -20.51 -0.67
C TYR A 84 -0.20 -19.84 -2.02
N CYS A 85 0.79 -19.81 -2.93
CA CYS A 85 0.59 -19.24 -4.26
C CYS A 85 -0.56 -19.96 -4.99
N LYS A 86 -0.62 -21.29 -4.93
CA LYS A 86 -1.67 -22.07 -5.59
C LYS A 86 -3.06 -21.71 -5.07
N ILE A 87 -3.22 -21.67 -3.74
CA ILE A 87 -4.50 -21.31 -3.10
C ILE A 87 -4.90 -19.89 -3.46
N LEU A 88 -3.95 -18.95 -3.48
CA LEU A 88 -4.21 -17.55 -3.85
C LEU A 88 -4.73 -17.42 -5.27
N LEU A 89 -4.06 -18.06 -6.25
CA LEU A 89 -4.47 -17.98 -7.65
C LEU A 89 -5.84 -18.64 -7.88
N GLU A 90 -6.10 -19.77 -7.24
CA GLU A 90 -7.41 -20.44 -7.27
C GLU A 90 -8.51 -19.57 -6.65
N LEU A 91 -8.21 -18.86 -5.55
CA LEU A 91 -9.14 -17.90 -4.95
C LEU A 91 -9.47 -16.76 -5.92
N LEU A 92 -8.44 -16.19 -6.56
CA LEU A 92 -8.62 -15.09 -7.52
C LEU A 92 -9.41 -15.54 -8.76
N GLU A 93 -9.15 -16.74 -9.28
CA GLU A 93 -9.92 -17.31 -10.39
C GLU A 93 -11.38 -17.53 -10.01
N THR A 94 -11.64 -18.12 -8.85
CA THR A 94 -13.01 -18.40 -8.39
C THR A 94 -13.80 -17.14 -8.06
N SER A 95 -13.13 -16.07 -7.63
CA SER A 95 -13.77 -14.76 -7.42
C SER A 95 -13.96 -13.95 -8.71
N GLY A 96 -13.59 -14.49 -9.88
CA GLY A 96 -13.66 -13.78 -11.16
C GLY A 96 -12.58 -12.72 -11.35
N GLY A 97 -11.54 -12.72 -10.52
CA GLY A 97 -10.39 -11.82 -10.58
C GLY A 97 -9.36 -12.21 -11.65
N MET A 98 -9.72 -13.04 -12.63
CA MET A 98 -8.86 -13.33 -13.78
C MET A 98 -9.44 -12.69 -15.04
N SER A 99 -8.71 -11.73 -15.60
CA SER A 99 -9.07 -11.06 -16.84
C SER A 99 -9.02 -12.02 -18.04
N ALA A 100 -9.70 -11.65 -19.14
CA ALA A 100 -9.63 -12.39 -20.40
C ALA A 100 -8.21 -12.47 -21.00
N SER A 101 -7.32 -11.54 -20.63
CA SER A 101 -5.90 -11.56 -21.00
C SER A 101 -5.03 -12.44 -20.10
N GLY A 102 -5.60 -13.05 -19.06
CA GLY A 102 -4.88 -13.93 -18.11
C GLY A 102 -4.14 -13.20 -17.00
N GLU A 103 -4.37 -11.89 -16.84
CA GLU A 103 -3.89 -11.13 -15.68
C GLU A 103 -4.84 -11.31 -14.50
N TYR A 104 -4.27 -11.41 -13.29
CA TYR A 104 -4.97 -11.48 -12.02
C TYR A 104 -5.22 -10.06 -11.47
N GLU A 105 -6.37 -9.88 -10.84
CA GLU A 105 -6.80 -8.64 -10.21
C GLU A 105 -7.63 -8.91 -8.95
N VAL A 106 -7.53 -7.99 -7.99
CA VAL A 106 -8.43 -7.94 -6.84
C VAL A 106 -9.59 -7.04 -7.21
N LEU A 107 -10.78 -7.63 -7.32
CA LEU A 107 -12.01 -6.91 -7.58
C LEU A 107 -12.48 -6.15 -6.35
N GLU A 108 -13.29 -5.12 -6.58
CA GLU A 108 -13.98 -4.35 -5.53
C GLU A 108 -13.03 -3.73 -4.49
N ASN A 109 -11.78 -3.45 -4.85
CA ASN A 109 -10.88 -2.74 -3.96
C ASN A 109 -11.39 -1.31 -3.74
N THR A 110 -11.43 -0.87 -2.49
CA THR A 110 -11.98 0.43 -2.12
C THR A 110 -10.88 1.33 -1.58
N ALA A 111 -10.83 2.56 -2.09
CA ALA A 111 -9.94 3.59 -1.59
C ALA A 111 -10.71 4.91 -1.41
N GLN A 112 -10.30 5.68 -0.42
CA GLN A 112 -10.79 7.04 -0.21
C GLN A 112 -9.96 8.00 -1.06
N LEU A 113 -10.60 8.76 -1.95
CA LEU A 113 -9.97 9.82 -2.71
C LEU A 113 -10.32 11.17 -2.08
N LEU A 114 -9.29 11.90 -1.68
CA LEU A 114 -9.38 13.29 -1.22
C LEU A 114 -8.78 14.22 -2.27
N VAL A 115 -9.58 15.16 -2.77
CA VAL A 115 -9.09 16.26 -3.62
C VAL A 115 -8.93 17.49 -2.77
N MET A 116 -7.70 17.99 -2.73
CA MET A 116 -7.31 19.14 -1.93
C MET A 116 -6.96 20.33 -2.83
N GLU A 117 -7.42 21.51 -2.44
CA GLU A 117 -7.02 22.77 -3.09
C GLU A 117 -6.16 23.58 -2.10
N LYS A 118 -5.00 24.01 -2.59
CA LYS A 118 -4.17 24.99 -1.90
C LYS A 118 -4.64 26.39 -2.27
N ALA A 119 -4.99 27.21 -1.28
CA ALA A 119 -5.29 28.62 -1.52
C ALA A 119 -4.03 29.32 -2.07
N ARG A 120 -4.12 29.93 -3.25
CA ARG A 120 -3.03 30.75 -3.77
C ARG A 120 -2.96 32.05 -2.97
N THR A 121 -1.84 32.31 -2.31
CA THR A 121 -1.56 33.61 -1.70
C THR A 121 -1.26 34.65 -2.79
N GLN A 122 -1.76 35.89 -2.62
CA GLN A 122 -1.65 36.99 -3.58
C GLN A 122 -0.23 37.36 -4.04
N SER A 123 0.84 36.81 -3.45
CA SER A 123 2.22 37.04 -3.90
C SER A 123 2.66 36.17 -5.08
N GLU A 124 1.79 35.28 -5.59
CA GLU A 124 2.06 34.37 -6.71
C GLU A 124 1.30 34.74 -8.01
N LEU A 125 0.73 35.96 -8.08
CA LEU A 125 0.10 36.58 -9.26
C LEU A 125 0.81 37.90 -9.59
#